data_AF-A0A7V9VNL3-F1
#
_entry.id   AF-A0A7V9VNL3-F1
#
_cell.length_a   1.000
_cell.length_b   1.000
_cell.length_c   1.000
_cell.angle_alpha   90.00
_cell.angle_beta   90.00
_cell.angle_gamma   90.00
#
_symmetry.space_group_name_H-M   'P 1'
#
loop_
_entity.id
_entity.type
_entity.pdbx_description
1 polymer ?
#
loop_
_entity_poly.entity_id
_entity_poly.type
_entity_poly.pdbx_seq_one_letter_code
_entity_poly.pdbx_strand_id
1 'polypeptide(L)'
;MYVQVEREGVDDRVAAEEPLEIRVNDEPLAVTMRTPGHDEELAAGFLWGEGLLEESPQVALTEDLAANTVEVTARLRFDPGARSFYMTSSCGICGKGALEEVARRTPAIAGGPRVKRFLVAALPDRLRQPAFELTGGLHAAGIFNSEGEPLVVREDVGRHNALDKAIGRALLDGELPLSECLICVSGRLAFELVQKTALAGAPILVGVGAPTSLAISLAEDRGITLCGFARGGAVNVYTHDGRID
;
A
#
# COMPACT_ATOMS: atom_id res chain seq x y z
N MET A 1 -12.00 14.04 3.76
CA MET A 1 -11.30 13.85 2.47
C MET A 1 -10.73 15.14 1.89
N TYR A 2 -11.45 16.27 1.91
CA TYR A 2 -10.94 17.55 1.42
C TYR A 2 -11.30 18.71 2.36
N VAL A 3 -10.60 19.83 2.20
CA VAL A 3 -10.89 21.12 2.85
C VAL A 3 -11.23 22.12 1.76
N GLN A 4 -12.24 22.96 1.97
CA GLN A 4 -12.54 24.07 1.05
C GLN A 4 -11.68 25.27 1.42
N VAL A 5 -11.01 25.84 0.42
CA VAL A 5 -10.13 27.00 0.60
C VAL A 5 -10.59 28.10 -0.36
N GLU A 6 -10.77 29.30 0.17
CA GLU A 6 -11.07 30.49 -0.63
C GLU A 6 -9.82 31.38 -0.71
N ARG A 7 -9.36 31.66 -1.94
CA ARG A 7 -8.28 32.60 -2.23
C ARG A 7 -8.64 33.41 -3.47
N GLU A 8 -8.40 34.71 -3.43
CA GLU A 8 -8.68 35.63 -4.54
C GLU A 8 -10.14 35.60 -5.04
N GLY A 9 -11.09 35.25 -4.16
CA GLY A 9 -12.52 35.11 -4.51
C GLY A 9 -12.85 33.86 -5.33
N VAL A 10 -11.95 32.88 -5.36
CA VAL A 10 -12.14 31.57 -5.99
C VAL A 10 -12.15 30.49 -4.91
N ASP A 11 -13.16 29.63 -4.97
CA ASP A 11 -13.25 28.41 -4.17
C ASP A 11 -12.45 27.28 -4.82
N ASP A 12 -11.64 26.59 -4.01
CA ASP A 12 -10.96 25.36 -4.40
C ASP A 12 -11.12 24.26 -3.33
N ARG A 13 -11.02 23.01 -3.77
CA ARG A 13 -11.08 21.82 -2.89
C ARG A 13 -9.72 21.17 -2.85
N VAL A 14 -9.05 21.24 -1.70
CA VAL A 14 -7.72 20.66 -1.51
C VAL A 14 -7.80 19.39 -0.70
N ALA A 15 -6.95 18.41 -0.99
CA ALA A 15 -6.87 17.18 -0.22
C ALA A 15 -6.62 17.50 1.27
N ALA A 16 -7.35 16.82 2.17
CA ALA A 16 -7.07 16.91 3.59
C ALA A 16 -5.84 16.07 3.93
N GLU A 17 -4.92 16.64 4.69
CA GLU A 17 -3.71 16.00 5.18
C GLU A 17 -3.57 16.27 6.68
N GLU A 18 -3.61 15.21 7.49
CA GLU A 18 -3.53 15.28 8.95
C GLU A 18 -2.57 14.21 9.48
N PRO A 19 -1.86 14.47 10.58
CA PRO A 19 -1.04 13.44 11.23
C PRO A 19 -1.95 12.33 11.78
N LEU A 20 -1.42 11.12 11.88
CA LEU A 20 -2.00 9.99 12.60
C LEU A 20 -0.89 9.33 13.42
N GLU A 21 -1.05 9.29 14.75
CA GLU A 21 -0.21 8.51 15.65
C GLU A 21 -0.72 7.07 15.70
N ILE A 22 0.16 6.12 15.37
CA ILE A 22 -0.08 4.69 15.53
C ILE A 22 0.64 4.25 16.80
N ARG A 23 -0.14 3.72 17.74
CA ARG A 23 0.34 3.14 18.99
C ARG A 23 0.14 1.63 18.96
N VAL A 24 1.07 0.91 19.56
CA VAL A 24 0.96 -0.54 19.70
C VAL A 24 1.17 -0.90 21.16
N ASN A 25 0.18 -1.58 21.76
CA ASN A 25 0.20 -1.97 23.17
C ASN A 25 0.52 -0.77 24.10
N ASP A 26 -0.18 0.34 23.88
CA ASP A 26 -0.05 1.62 24.60
C ASP A 26 1.26 2.40 24.36
N GLU A 27 2.16 1.92 23.50
CA GLU A 27 3.42 2.59 23.17
C GLU A 27 3.38 3.27 21.78
N PRO A 28 3.80 4.55 21.66
CA PRO A 28 3.89 5.22 20.37
C PRO A 28 4.91 4.54 19.44
N LEU A 29 4.49 4.18 18.23
CA LEU A 29 5.34 3.51 17.25
C LEU A 29 5.70 4.42 16.07
N ALA A 30 4.69 5.04 15.47
CA ALA A 30 4.84 5.78 14.21
C ALA A 30 3.89 6.96 14.15
N VAL A 31 4.29 7.99 13.39
CA VAL A 31 3.40 9.08 12.97
C VAL A 31 3.47 9.20 11.46
N THR A 32 2.32 9.17 10.79
CA THR A 32 2.21 9.35 9.33
C THR A 32 1.26 10.49 8.99
N MET A 33 1.52 11.20 7.90
CA MET A 33 0.57 12.17 7.33
C MET A 33 -0.36 11.42 6.39
N ARG A 34 -1.67 11.50 6.63
CA ARG A 34 -2.70 10.75 5.90
C ARG A 34 -3.82 11.64 5.39
N THR A 35 -4.70 11.09 4.56
CA THR A 35 -6.05 11.64 4.37
C THR A 35 -7.00 11.01 5.38
N PRO A 36 -7.80 11.80 6.13
CA PRO A 36 -8.66 11.22 7.14
C PRO A 36 -9.69 10.20 6.70
N GLY A 37 -9.75 9.09 7.44
CA GLY A 37 -10.67 7.97 7.23
C GLY A 37 -9.95 6.64 6.92
N HIS A 38 -10.54 5.53 7.39
CA HIS A 38 -9.98 4.18 7.33
C HIS A 38 -8.65 4.04 8.09
N ASP A 39 -8.56 4.62 9.29
CA ASP A 39 -7.31 4.71 10.03
C ASP A 39 -6.92 3.38 10.69
N GLU A 40 -7.91 2.58 11.08
CA GLU A 40 -7.68 1.23 11.56
C GLU A 40 -7.05 0.35 10.46
N GLU A 41 -7.54 0.51 9.23
CA GLU A 41 -6.99 -0.18 8.06
C GLU A 41 -5.57 0.32 7.74
N LEU A 42 -5.32 1.64 7.82
CA LEU A 42 -3.99 2.20 7.65
C LEU A 42 -3.01 1.63 8.69
N ALA A 43 -3.39 1.60 9.97
CA ALA A 43 -2.54 1.09 11.04
C ALA A 43 -2.24 -0.40 10.88
N ALA A 44 -3.28 -1.22 10.64
CA ALA A 44 -3.11 -2.66 10.41
C ALA A 44 -2.21 -2.94 9.19
N GLY A 45 -2.46 -2.25 8.08
CA GLY A 45 -1.71 -2.40 6.84
C GLY A 45 -0.27 -1.93 6.95
N PHE A 46 -0.02 -0.81 7.65
CA PHE A 46 1.32 -0.32 7.93
C PHE A 46 2.13 -1.35 8.71
N LEU A 47 1.60 -1.83 9.83
CA LEU A 47 2.29 -2.82 10.68
C LEU A 47 2.55 -4.14 9.94
N TRP A 48 1.58 -4.60 9.14
CA TRP A 48 1.75 -5.78 8.30
C TRP A 48 2.81 -5.56 7.20
N GLY A 49 2.76 -4.41 6.53
CA GLY A 49 3.68 -4.01 5.46
C GLY A 49 5.12 -3.77 5.93
N GLU A 50 5.30 -3.43 7.21
CA GLU A 50 6.60 -3.39 7.88
C GLU A 50 7.03 -4.77 8.42
N GLY A 51 6.21 -5.81 8.23
CA GLY A 51 6.49 -7.17 8.68
C GLY A 51 6.51 -7.32 10.20
N LEU A 52 5.83 -6.44 10.93
CA LEU A 52 5.81 -6.43 12.38
C LEU A 52 4.82 -7.45 12.97
N LEU A 53 3.77 -7.79 12.22
CA LEU A 53 2.68 -8.64 12.70
C LEU A 53 2.87 -10.12 12.33
N GLU A 54 2.56 -11.02 13.27
CA GLU A 54 2.46 -12.47 13.00
C GLU A 54 1.07 -12.87 12.49
N GLU A 55 0.05 -12.18 12.97
CA GLU A 55 -1.38 -12.47 12.75
C GLU A 55 -2.17 -11.17 12.63
N SER A 56 -3.46 -11.27 12.33
CA SER A 56 -4.33 -10.09 12.24
C SER A 56 -4.44 -9.42 13.63
N PRO A 57 -4.22 -8.10 13.73
CA PRO A 57 -4.21 -7.40 15.01
C PRO A 57 -5.62 -7.03 15.45
N GLN A 58 -5.79 -6.68 16.73
CA GLN A 58 -6.96 -5.95 17.18
C GLN A 58 -6.68 -4.45 17.06
N VAL A 59 -7.58 -3.72 16.41
CA VAL A 59 -7.41 -2.28 16.16
C VAL A 59 -8.62 -1.52 16.67
N ALA A 60 -8.38 -0.42 17.38
CA ALA A 60 -9.42 0.46 17.85
C ALA A 60 -9.00 1.92 17.69
N LEU A 61 -9.95 2.77 17.31
CA LEU A 61 -9.79 4.21 17.47
C LEU A 61 -9.82 4.56 18.95
N THR A 62 -9.01 5.54 19.35
CA THR A 62 -9.13 6.12 20.68
C THR A 62 -10.46 6.86 20.82
N GLU A 63 -11.01 6.96 22.04
CA GLU A 63 -12.26 7.68 22.30
C GLU A 63 -12.15 9.18 21.93
N ASP A 64 -10.93 9.72 21.96
CA ASP A 64 -10.63 11.06 21.50
C ASP A 64 -10.25 11.07 20.01
N LEU A 65 -11.26 11.14 19.14
CA LEU A 65 -11.05 11.24 17.69
C LEU A 65 -10.26 12.49 17.28
N ALA A 66 -10.19 13.54 18.12
CA ALA A 66 -9.38 14.73 17.85
C ALA A 66 -7.88 14.49 18.12
N ALA A 67 -7.54 13.45 18.89
CA ALA A 67 -6.15 13.08 19.15
C ALA A 67 -5.42 12.54 17.91
N ASN A 68 -6.16 12.17 16.85
CA ASN A 68 -5.59 11.56 15.65
C ASN A 68 -4.70 10.35 16.02
N THR A 69 -5.24 9.46 16.85
CA THR A 69 -4.52 8.32 17.40
C THR A 69 -5.31 7.03 17.17
N VAL A 70 -4.62 6.01 16.65
CA VAL A 70 -5.10 4.62 16.58
C VAL A 70 -4.29 3.77 17.55
N GLU A 71 -5.01 3.00 18.37
CA GLU A 71 -4.41 2.01 19.27
C GLU A 71 -4.53 0.62 18.65
N VAL A 72 -3.41 -0.09 18.60
CA VAL A 72 -3.32 -1.44 18.07
C VAL A 72 -2.88 -2.38 19.18
N THR A 73 -3.70 -3.38 19.49
CA THR A 73 -3.29 -4.49 20.35
C THR A 73 -2.82 -5.64 19.45
N ALA A 74 -1.53 -5.96 19.53
CA ALA A 74 -0.93 -6.96 18.67
C ALA A 74 0.32 -7.61 19.28
N ARG A 75 0.58 -8.86 18.87
CA ARG A 75 1.86 -9.52 19.10
C ARG A 75 2.84 -9.16 17.98
N LEU A 76 3.93 -8.48 18.35
CA LEU A 76 4.98 -8.09 17.41
C LEU A 76 6.03 -9.22 17.23
N ARG A 77 6.50 -9.41 16.00
CA ARG A 77 7.59 -10.35 15.65
C ARG A 77 8.91 -9.99 16.29
N PHE A 78 9.16 -8.70 16.44
CA PHE A 78 10.36 -8.14 17.03
C PHE A 78 10.02 -6.79 17.64
N ASP A 79 10.80 -6.39 18.66
CA ASP A 79 10.74 -5.04 19.19
C ASP A 79 11.35 -4.08 18.13
N PRO A 80 10.57 -3.15 17.57
CA PRO A 80 11.10 -2.16 16.63
C PRO A 80 12.13 -1.21 17.29
N GLY A 81 12.21 -1.20 18.63
CA GLY A 81 13.04 -0.33 19.45
C GLY A 81 12.54 1.12 19.41
N ALA A 82 13.26 2.03 20.10
CA ALA A 82 12.99 3.47 20.09
C ALA A 82 13.22 4.16 18.72
N ARG A 83 13.29 3.39 17.63
CA ARG A 83 13.23 3.92 16.28
C ARG A 83 11.79 4.35 16.05
N SER A 84 11.45 5.57 16.47
CA SER A 84 10.26 6.24 15.95
C SER A 84 10.33 6.13 14.43
N PHE A 85 9.38 5.42 13.82
CA PHE A 85 9.25 5.37 12.37
C PHE A 85 8.76 6.75 11.91
N TYR A 86 9.62 7.75 11.99
CA TYR A 86 9.51 8.90 11.12
C TYR A 86 9.72 8.34 9.73
N MET A 87 8.66 8.30 8.93
CA MET A 87 8.66 7.94 7.52
C MET A 87 9.69 8.81 6.76
N THR A 88 10.95 8.43 6.87
CA THR A 88 12.04 8.98 6.12
C THR A 88 12.46 7.86 5.19
N SER A 89 12.22 8.09 3.91
CA SER A 89 12.67 7.30 2.77
C SER A 89 14.21 7.31 2.63
N SER A 90 14.94 7.17 3.73
CA SER A 90 16.38 7.42 3.78
C SER A 90 17.06 6.84 5.02
N CYS A 91 17.09 5.51 5.14
CA CYS A 91 18.15 4.86 5.91
C CYS A 91 18.99 4.04 4.93
N GLY A 92 20.25 4.46 4.76
CA GLY A 92 21.26 3.97 3.81
C GLY A 92 21.69 2.51 4.00
N ILE A 93 20.72 1.61 4.04
CA ILE A 93 20.93 0.18 3.88
C ILE A 93 21.30 -0.04 2.40
N CYS A 94 22.40 -0.72 2.15
CA CYS A 94 22.75 -1.13 0.79
C CYS A 94 21.60 -1.95 0.21
N GLY A 95 21.26 -1.78 -1.07
CA GLY A 95 20.09 -2.45 -1.67
C GLY A 95 20.02 -3.97 -1.43
N LYS A 96 21.18 -4.64 -1.26
CA LYS A 96 21.27 -6.06 -0.87
C LYS A 96 20.74 -6.37 0.53
N GLY A 97 21.12 -5.57 1.54
CA GLY A 97 20.66 -5.79 2.92
C GLY A 97 19.15 -5.61 3.06
N ALA A 98 18.56 -4.72 2.27
CA ALA A 98 17.11 -4.52 2.22
C ALA A 98 16.39 -5.73 1.59
N LEU A 99 16.92 -6.28 0.48
CA LEU A 99 16.38 -7.49 -0.15
C LEU A 99 16.41 -8.70 0.78
N GLU A 100 17.54 -8.91 1.48
CA GLU A 100 17.72 -10.02 2.43
C GLU A 100 16.78 -9.93 3.64
N GLU A 101 16.51 -8.72 4.13
CA GLU A 101 15.53 -8.52 5.21
C GLU A 101 14.13 -8.94 4.80
N VAL A 102 13.70 -8.56 3.58
CA VAL A 102 12.39 -8.98 3.06
C VAL A 102 12.36 -10.50 2.85
N ALA A 103 13.45 -11.09 2.34
CA ALA A 103 13.57 -12.53 2.10
C ALA A 103 13.40 -13.37 3.38
N ARG A 104 13.86 -12.85 4.53
CA ARG A 104 13.68 -13.51 5.83
C ARG A 104 12.22 -13.56 6.30
N ARG A 105 11.39 -12.64 5.82
CA ARG A 105 10.02 -12.44 6.31
C ARG A 105 8.96 -13.09 5.41
N THR A 106 9.22 -13.17 4.12
CA THR A 106 8.30 -13.77 3.15
C THR A 106 9.02 -14.68 2.16
N PRO A 107 8.50 -15.89 1.91
CA PRO A 107 8.98 -16.71 0.79
C PRO A 107 8.69 -16.02 -0.55
N ALA A 108 9.37 -16.48 -1.60
CA ALA A 108 9.05 -16.05 -2.96
C ALA A 108 7.71 -16.65 -3.43
N ILE A 109 6.94 -15.85 -4.17
CA ILE A 109 5.62 -16.23 -4.69
C ILE A 109 5.81 -17.02 -5.99
N ALA A 110 5.59 -18.33 -5.93
CA ALA A 110 5.78 -19.23 -7.06
C ALA A 110 4.57 -19.31 -8.03
N GLY A 111 3.36 -19.02 -7.54
CA GLY A 111 2.09 -19.20 -8.26
C GLY A 111 1.31 -17.91 -8.47
N GLY A 112 0.02 -18.02 -8.80
CA GLY A 112 -0.89 -16.90 -8.99
C GLY A 112 -1.66 -16.98 -10.31
N PRO A 113 -2.65 -16.11 -10.51
CA PRO A 113 -3.53 -16.16 -11.66
C PRO A 113 -2.78 -15.76 -12.93
N ARG A 114 -3.15 -16.38 -14.05
CA ARG A 114 -2.81 -15.88 -15.39
C ARG A 114 -3.89 -14.92 -15.84
N VAL A 115 -3.48 -13.72 -16.23
CA VAL A 115 -4.39 -12.64 -16.62
C VAL A 115 -4.03 -12.10 -17.99
N LYS A 116 -5.04 -11.60 -18.70
CA LYS A 116 -4.82 -10.98 -20.01
C LYS A 116 -4.12 -9.63 -19.86
N ARG A 117 -3.16 -9.35 -20.74
CA ARG A 117 -2.43 -8.06 -20.74
C ARG A 117 -3.35 -6.85 -20.79
N PHE A 118 -4.43 -6.92 -21.57
CA PHE A 118 -5.40 -5.83 -21.66
C PHE A 118 -6.13 -5.57 -20.34
N LEU A 119 -6.37 -6.62 -19.54
CA LEU A 119 -7.01 -6.50 -18.23
C LEU A 119 -6.08 -5.75 -17.27
N VAL A 120 -4.81 -6.13 -17.23
CA VAL A 120 -3.77 -5.45 -16.43
C VAL A 120 -3.64 -3.97 -16.83
N ALA A 121 -3.62 -3.69 -18.13
CA ALA A 121 -3.54 -2.32 -18.63
C ALA A 121 -4.78 -1.46 -18.30
N ALA A 122 -5.93 -2.10 -18.03
CA ALA A 122 -7.20 -1.44 -17.71
C ALA A 122 -7.47 -1.31 -16.19
N LEU A 123 -6.68 -1.95 -15.32
CA LEU A 123 -6.88 -1.85 -13.86
C LEU A 123 -6.83 -0.41 -13.32
N PRO A 124 -5.95 0.49 -13.81
CA PRO A 124 -5.95 1.88 -13.35
C PRO A 124 -7.29 2.59 -13.56
N ASP A 125 -7.98 2.32 -14.66
CA ASP A 125 -9.30 2.90 -14.96
C ASP A 125 -10.39 2.37 -14.00
N ARG A 126 -10.10 1.27 -13.30
CA ARG A 126 -10.98 0.65 -12.29
C ARG A 126 -10.65 1.09 -10.86
N LEU A 127 -9.60 1.90 -10.64
CA LEU A 127 -9.40 2.60 -9.38
C LEU A 127 -10.45 3.70 -9.31
N ARG A 128 -11.51 3.49 -8.53
CA ARG A 128 -12.47 4.56 -8.24
C ARG A 128 -11.81 5.57 -7.30
N GLN A 129 -11.63 6.81 -7.77
CA GLN A 129 -10.89 7.84 -7.05
C GLN A 129 -11.71 9.14 -6.83
N PRO A 130 -12.85 9.08 -6.11
CA PRO A 130 -13.74 10.22 -5.95
C PRO A 130 -13.08 11.42 -5.24
N ALA A 131 -12.16 11.21 -4.30
CA ALA A 131 -11.48 12.32 -3.65
C ALA A 131 -10.40 12.94 -4.56
N PHE A 132 -9.71 12.13 -5.37
CA PHE A 132 -8.83 12.65 -6.42
C PHE A 132 -9.61 13.44 -7.48
N GLU A 133 -10.78 12.96 -7.92
CA GLU A 133 -11.63 13.69 -8.87
C GLU A 133 -12.01 15.09 -8.37
N LEU A 134 -12.15 15.24 -7.06
CA LEU A 134 -12.48 16.52 -6.43
C LEU A 134 -11.29 17.45 -6.20
N THR A 135 -10.08 16.91 -6.04
CA THR A 135 -8.94 17.67 -5.47
C THR A 135 -7.65 17.58 -6.28
N GLY A 136 -7.52 16.57 -7.15
CA GLY A 136 -6.26 16.20 -7.81
C GLY A 136 -5.12 15.79 -6.88
N GLY A 137 -5.34 15.70 -5.56
CA GLY A 137 -4.28 15.65 -4.55
C GLY A 137 -4.05 14.29 -3.89
N LEU A 138 -4.71 13.23 -4.34
CA LEU A 138 -4.65 11.90 -3.72
C LEU A 138 -4.08 10.82 -4.65
N HIS A 139 -3.47 9.83 -4.04
CA HIS A 139 -3.16 8.54 -4.64
C HIS A 139 -4.23 7.51 -4.30
N ALA A 140 -4.25 6.41 -5.06
CA ALA A 140 -5.11 5.28 -4.80
C ALA A 140 -4.36 3.95 -4.93
N ALA A 141 -4.81 2.97 -4.17
CA ALA A 141 -4.45 1.58 -4.32
C ALA A 141 -5.71 0.72 -4.30
N GLY A 142 -5.72 -0.35 -5.09
CA GLY A 142 -6.82 -1.30 -5.13
C GLY A 142 -6.35 -2.74 -5.19
N ILE A 143 -7.14 -3.62 -4.57
CA ILE A 143 -7.02 -5.08 -4.65
C ILE A 143 -8.13 -5.57 -5.57
N PHE A 144 -7.74 -6.37 -6.55
CA PHE A 144 -8.63 -6.88 -7.59
C PHE A 144 -8.56 -8.40 -7.66
N ASN A 145 -9.67 -9.05 -7.97
CA ASN A 145 -9.64 -10.48 -8.33
C ASN A 145 -9.03 -10.68 -9.74
N SER A 146 -8.88 -11.93 -10.16
CA SER A 146 -8.30 -12.30 -11.47
C SER A 146 -9.12 -11.84 -12.68
N GLU A 147 -10.41 -11.50 -12.49
CA GLU A 147 -11.29 -10.89 -13.50
C GLU A 147 -11.18 -9.35 -13.53
N GLY A 148 -10.35 -8.79 -12.64
CA GLY A 148 -10.10 -7.38 -12.48
C GLY A 148 -11.24 -6.64 -11.79
N GLU A 149 -12.14 -7.33 -11.09
CA GLU A 149 -13.18 -6.69 -10.29
C GLU A 149 -12.56 -6.15 -8.99
N PRO A 150 -12.88 -4.91 -8.59
CA PRO A 150 -12.33 -4.32 -7.37
C PRO A 150 -12.93 -4.98 -6.13
N LEU A 151 -12.09 -5.57 -5.29
CA LEU A 151 -12.45 -6.08 -3.97
C LEU A 151 -12.33 -4.95 -2.92
N VAL A 152 -11.23 -4.19 -2.99
CA VAL A 152 -10.95 -3.05 -2.13
C VAL A 152 -10.33 -1.93 -2.95
N VAL A 153 -10.74 -0.68 -2.73
CA VAL A 153 -10.06 0.51 -3.26
C VAL A 153 -9.96 1.55 -2.14
N ARG A 154 -8.78 2.15 -1.99
CA ARG A 154 -8.49 3.17 -0.97
C ARG A 154 -7.70 4.32 -1.55
N GLU A 155 -8.03 5.51 -1.07
CA GLU A 155 -7.35 6.76 -1.41
C GLU A 155 -6.61 7.33 -0.20
N ASP A 156 -5.49 7.98 -0.47
CA ASP A 156 -4.73 8.75 0.51
C ASP A 156 -3.79 9.73 -0.19
N VAL A 157 -3.44 10.86 0.44
CA VAL A 157 -2.38 11.76 -0.03
C VAL A 157 -1.05 11.03 -0.22
N GLY A 158 -0.77 10.01 0.59
CA GLY A 158 0.40 9.15 0.48
C GLY A 158 0.11 7.86 -0.30
N ARG A 159 0.86 7.59 -1.38
CA ARG A 159 0.73 6.32 -2.13
C ARG A 159 0.99 5.07 -1.27
N HIS A 160 1.87 5.17 -0.26
CA HIS A 160 2.15 4.05 0.65
C HIS A 160 0.95 3.83 1.57
N ASN A 161 0.42 4.90 2.17
CA ASN A 161 -0.78 4.84 3.00
C ASN A 161 -2.01 4.31 2.24
N ALA A 162 -2.18 4.68 0.97
CA ALA A 162 -3.27 4.15 0.15
C ALA A 162 -3.16 2.61 0.02
N LEU A 163 -1.95 2.10 -0.22
CA LEU A 163 -1.68 0.66 -0.25
C LEU A 163 -1.85 0.00 1.12
N ASP A 164 -1.36 0.65 2.19
CA ASP A 164 -1.52 0.16 3.55
C ASP A 164 -3.01 0.04 3.92
N LYS A 165 -3.83 1.06 3.64
CA LYS A 165 -5.28 0.98 3.85
C LYS A 165 -5.91 -0.20 3.09
N ALA A 166 -5.52 -0.41 1.83
CA ALA A 166 -6.06 -1.52 1.04
C ALA A 166 -5.66 -2.89 1.62
N ILE A 167 -4.37 -3.09 1.96
CA ILE A 167 -3.87 -4.33 2.57
C ILE A 167 -4.44 -4.54 3.96
N GLY A 168 -4.49 -3.48 4.78
CA GLY A 168 -5.03 -3.53 6.12
C GLY A 168 -6.51 -3.88 6.13
N ARG A 169 -7.28 -3.39 5.15
CA ARG A 169 -8.65 -3.85 4.97
C ARG A 169 -8.72 -5.36 4.73
N ALA A 170 -7.95 -5.88 3.78
CA ALA A 170 -7.91 -7.32 3.51
C ALA A 170 -7.42 -8.14 4.72
N LEU A 171 -6.47 -7.62 5.49
CA LEU A 171 -5.99 -8.26 6.73
C LEU A 171 -7.08 -8.34 7.80
N LEU A 172 -7.80 -7.25 8.02
CA LEU A 172 -8.88 -7.19 9.01
C LEU A 172 -10.08 -8.05 8.60
N ASP A 173 -10.34 -8.19 7.30
CA ASP A 173 -11.37 -9.08 6.75
C ASP A 173 -10.93 -10.57 6.71
N GLY A 174 -9.66 -10.88 7.01
CA GLY A 174 -9.14 -12.26 7.02
C GLY A 174 -8.83 -12.83 5.63
N GLU A 175 -8.60 -11.98 4.64
CA GLU A 175 -8.42 -12.33 3.21
C GLU A 175 -6.95 -12.52 2.81
N LEU A 176 -5.99 -12.35 3.74
CA LEU A 176 -4.58 -12.63 3.46
C LEU A 176 -4.27 -14.14 3.58
N PRO A 177 -3.38 -14.69 2.72
CA PRO A 177 -2.63 -14.02 1.66
C PRO A 177 -3.46 -13.80 0.39
N LEU A 178 -3.16 -12.70 -0.32
CA LEU A 178 -3.79 -12.28 -1.58
C LEU A 178 -3.35 -13.09 -2.82
N SER A 179 -3.23 -14.40 -2.68
CA SER A 179 -2.57 -15.29 -3.64
C SER A 179 -3.23 -15.32 -5.03
N GLU A 180 -4.54 -15.06 -5.08
CA GLU A 180 -5.34 -15.03 -6.32
C GLU A 180 -5.72 -13.62 -6.78
N CYS A 181 -5.10 -12.59 -6.16
CA CYS A 181 -5.43 -11.20 -6.41
C CYS A 181 -4.32 -10.43 -7.12
N LEU A 182 -4.70 -9.26 -7.65
CA LEU A 182 -3.81 -8.27 -8.25
C LEU A 182 -3.88 -7.00 -7.41
N ILE A 183 -2.75 -6.33 -7.22
CA ILE A 183 -2.71 -5.00 -6.63
C ILE A 183 -2.45 -3.97 -7.73
N CYS A 184 -3.23 -2.91 -7.78
CA CYS A 184 -2.99 -1.76 -8.65
C CYS A 184 -2.80 -0.49 -7.83
N VAL A 185 -1.81 0.34 -8.18
CA VAL A 185 -1.54 1.63 -7.54
C VAL A 185 -1.47 2.75 -8.58
N SER A 186 -1.98 3.94 -8.25
CA SER A 186 -1.93 5.10 -9.15
C SER A 186 -0.57 5.81 -9.19
N GLY A 187 0.38 5.41 -8.32
CA GLY A 187 1.69 6.02 -8.18
C GLY A 187 2.85 5.30 -8.91
N ARG A 188 4.08 5.76 -8.62
CA ARG A 188 5.34 5.08 -9.00
C ARG A 188 5.57 3.86 -8.12
N LEU A 189 6.23 2.84 -8.68
CA LEU A 189 6.51 1.58 -8.00
C LEU A 189 7.89 1.63 -7.33
N ALA A 190 7.89 2.02 -6.06
CA ALA A 190 9.10 2.02 -5.23
C ALA A 190 9.30 0.67 -4.53
N PHE A 191 10.51 0.44 -3.99
CA PHE A 191 10.86 -0.78 -3.25
C PHE A 191 9.83 -1.12 -2.16
N GLU A 192 9.43 -0.14 -1.35
CA GLU A 192 8.48 -0.32 -0.24
C GLU A 192 7.11 -0.82 -0.72
N LEU A 193 6.62 -0.38 -1.89
CA LEU A 193 5.35 -0.89 -2.43
C LEU A 193 5.46 -2.36 -2.86
N VAL A 194 6.61 -2.76 -3.41
CA VAL A 194 6.88 -4.17 -3.74
C VAL A 194 7.02 -5.01 -2.48
N GLN A 195 7.68 -4.51 -1.43
CA GLN A 195 7.77 -5.18 -0.13
C GLN A 195 6.37 -5.42 0.47
N LYS A 196 5.53 -4.39 0.53
CA LYS A 196 4.17 -4.47 1.06
C LYS A 196 3.32 -5.47 0.27
N THR A 197 3.44 -5.45 -1.05
CA THR A 197 2.80 -6.43 -1.95
C THR A 197 3.28 -7.86 -1.66
N ALA A 198 4.59 -8.06 -1.48
CA ALA A 198 5.17 -9.37 -1.16
C ALA A 198 4.64 -9.91 0.18
N LEU A 199 4.62 -9.05 1.22
CA LEU A 199 4.09 -9.41 2.53
C LEU A 199 2.58 -9.67 2.52
N ALA A 200 1.82 -8.99 1.65
CA ALA A 200 0.41 -9.29 1.43
C ALA A 200 0.18 -10.58 0.62
N GLY A 201 1.22 -11.14 0.01
CA GLY A 201 1.15 -12.37 -0.78
C GLY A 201 0.55 -12.18 -2.17
N ALA A 202 0.49 -10.96 -2.69
CA ALA A 202 -0.08 -10.70 -4.01
C ALA A 202 0.94 -10.97 -5.14
N PRO A 203 0.63 -11.84 -6.12
CA PRO A 203 1.56 -12.24 -7.18
C PRO A 203 1.77 -11.18 -8.28
N ILE A 204 0.90 -10.18 -8.39
CA ILE A 204 0.94 -9.18 -9.46
C ILE A 204 0.76 -7.78 -8.86
N LEU A 205 1.71 -6.89 -9.15
CA LEU A 205 1.66 -5.48 -8.80
C LEU A 205 1.70 -4.61 -10.06
N VAL A 206 0.69 -3.75 -10.19
CA VAL A 206 0.48 -2.89 -11.35
C VAL A 206 0.55 -1.43 -10.92
N GLY A 207 1.34 -0.62 -11.62
CA GLY A 207 1.46 0.81 -11.35
C GLY A 207 1.23 1.64 -12.61
N VAL A 208 0.57 2.79 -12.43
CA VAL A 208 0.48 3.82 -13.48
C VAL A 208 1.85 4.42 -13.75
N GLY A 209 2.69 4.58 -12.71
CA GLY A 209 4.03 5.13 -12.82
C GLY A 209 5.12 4.11 -13.16
N ALA A 210 6.35 4.62 -13.30
CA ALA A 210 7.54 3.80 -13.51
C ALA A 210 7.96 3.04 -12.23
N PRO A 211 8.57 1.85 -12.35
CA PRO A 211 9.31 1.22 -11.27
C PRO A 211 10.74 1.76 -11.14
N THR A 212 11.30 1.67 -9.93
CA THR A 212 12.73 1.90 -9.69
C THR A 212 13.54 0.60 -9.89
N SER A 213 14.85 0.71 -10.09
CA SER A 213 15.72 -0.46 -10.25
C SER A 213 15.66 -1.42 -9.05
N LEU A 214 15.64 -0.88 -7.83
CA LEU A 214 15.55 -1.68 -6.61
C LEU A 214 14.17 -2.34 -6.46
N ALA A 215 13.09 -1.71 -6.93
CA ALA A 215 11.76 -2.31 -6.98
C ALA A 215 11.73 -3.51 -7.94
N ILE A 216 12.34 -3.38 -9.12
CA ILE A 216 12.50 -4.48 -10.08
C ILE A 216 13.29 -5.63 -9.44
N SER A 217 14.43 -5.33 -8.80
CA SER A 217 15.24 -6.37 -8.13
C SER A 217 14.46 -7.11 -7.04
N LEU A 218 13.67 -6.40 -6.22
CA LEU A 218 12.85 -7.05 -5.20
C LEU A 218 11.73 -7.88 -5.80
N ALA A 219 11.08 -7.39 -6.86
CA ALA A 219 10.00 -8.13 -7.52
C ALA A 219 10.53 -9.42 -8.15
N GLU A 220 11.71 -9.37 -8.76
CA GLU A 220 12.40 -10.54 -9.29
C GLU A 220 12.69 -11.56 -8.18
N ASP A 221 13.28 -11.10 -7.07
CA ASP A 221 13.66 -11.91 -5.91
C ASP A 221 12.46 -12.51 -5.14
N ARG A 222 11.31 -11.84 -5.18
CA ARG A 222 10.07 -12.26 -4.50
C ARG A 222 9.05 -12.95 -5.41
N GLY A 223 9.33 -13.15 -6.69
CA GLY A 223 8.40 -13.84 -7.60
C GLY A 223 7.19 -12.99 -8.03
N ILE A 224 7.25 -11.67 -7.89
CA ILE A 224 6.14 -10.75 -8.21
C ILE A 224 6.21 -10.32 -9.66
N THR A 225 5.08 -10.39 -10.36
CA THR A 225 4.91 -9.81 -11.69
C THR A 225 4.76 -8.30 -11.56
N LEU A 226 5.81 -7.55 -11.87
CA LEU A 226 5.81 -6.10 -11.74
C LEU A 226 5.45 -5.46 -13.08
N CYS A 227 4.34 -4.75 -13.11
CA CYS A 227 3.83 -4.06 -14.29
C CYS A 227 3.82 -2.55 -14.06
N GLY A 228 4.45 -1.78 -14.93
CA GLY A 228 4.50 -0.31 -14.84
C GLY A 228 3.98 0.36 -16.10
N PHE A 229 3.77 1.67 -16.02
CA PHE A 229 3.17 2.45 -17.10
C PHE A 229 1.82 1.90 -17.60
N ALA A 230 1.05 1.29 -16.70
CA ALA A 230 -0.31 0.86 -17.00
C ALA A 230 -1.19 2.10 -17.19
N ARG A 231 -1.53 2.43 -18.43
CA ARG A 231 -2.44 3.54 -18.79
C ARG A 231 -2.82 3.47 -20.26
N GLY A 232 -4.05 3.89 -20.59
CA GLY A 232 -4.50 4.02 -21.98
C GLY A 232 -4.39 2.71 -22.77
N GLY A 233 -4.63 1.56 -22.13
CA GLY A 233 -4.54 0.24 -22.74
C GLY A 233 -3.13 -0.31 -22.98
N ALA A 234 -2.08 0.39 -22.54
CA ALA A 234 -0.70 -0.09 -22.60
C ALA A 234 -0.16 -0.46 -21.21
N VAL A 235 0.79 -1.41 -21.17
CA VAL A 235 1.51 -1.80 -19.95
C VAL A 235 2.85 -2.44 -20.26
N ASN A 236 3.88 -2.10 -19.47
CA ASN A 236 5.20 -2.71 -19.50
C ASN A 236 5.33 -3.73 -18.37
N VAL A 237 5.72 -4.95 -18.70
CA VAL A 237 6.00 -6.02 -17.73
C VAL A 237 7.51 -6.06 -17.50
N TYR A 238 7.94 -5.98 -16.24
CA TYR A 238 9.35 -5.86 -15.86
C TYR A 238 9.94 -7.14 -15.28
N THR A 239 9.11 -7.98 -14.65
CA THR A 239 9.52 -9.21 -13.97
C THR A 239 8.42 -10.25 -14.09
N HIS A 240 8.78 -11.54 -14.06
CA HIS A 240 7.84 -12.68 -13.97
C HIS A 240 6.66 -12.64 -14.94
N ASP A 241 6.94 -12.38 -16.22
CA ASP A 241 5.93 -12.19 -17.28
C ASP A 241 5.05 -13.42 -17.59
N GLY A 242 5.41 -14.61 -17.10
CA GLY A 242 4.64 -15.84 -17.29
C GLY A 242 3.21 -15.83 -16.72
N ARG A 243 2.81 -14.79 -15.98
CA ARG A 243 1.43 -14.56 -15.51
C ARG A 243 0.61 -13.65 -16.43
N ILE A 244 1.23 -13.05 -17.46
CA ILE A 244 0.58 -12.11 -18.39
C ILE A 244 0.47 -12.75 -19.78
N ASP A 245 -0.76 -12.95 -20.24
CA ASP A 245 -1.11 -13.48 -21.56
C ASP A 245 -1.34 -12.38 -22.61
#